data_AF-A0A7K8EIY1-F1
#
_entry.id   AF-A0A7K8EIY1-F1
#
_cell.length_a   1.000
_cell.length_b   1.000
_cell.length_c   1.000
_cell.angle_alpha   90.00
_cell.angle_beta   90.00
_cell.angle_gamma   90.00
#
_symmetry.space_group_name_H-M   'P 1'
#
loop_
_entity.id
_entity.type
_entity.pdbx_description
1 polymer ?
#
loop_
_entity_poly.entity_id
_entity_poly.type
_entity_poly.pdbx_seq_one_letter_code
_entity_poly.pdbx_strand_id
1 'polypeptide(L)'
;SLVFRPDPGRAEGCDLQPVTAKPPITLSYATSTVPRGCVSNSSMATGHEVHVLSVKWSKPMLPRQIFLCWTPQDTPFLWEGGLVLVQELGRATGTQLSLGPQDAHLSPETIRAPNREPPMVSSEGQLLAWVLDTYGGITSYSELQDPRKVQLYLGEDAYSPPDCIPQEHFNAILHLETEVFFHGVKGCSRSDAQNTRAAHIIHLQPEPSSPITEVNLTLTCPQNSVNQMLILQSKVNFTWSLSLMCNMQLLVSGNYKIFSSVLLPGCLLPDTEQDLIAKAFEKNYSVIASYSAIPASTHINLEIHGHETVETPVTTTPLVTSKSLDLPHQVLFTLKPWKCTDETMEIVIVRSHLGPIKDVVNITLRDISCQAEKNATHFMLKSPLSHCGTSLEGRGYANNEV
;
A
#
# COMPACT_ATOMS: atom_id res chain seq x y z
N SER A 1 -43.72 -31.27 -9.81
CA SER A 1 -42.70 -30.38 -10.37
C SER A 1 -41.90 -29.72 -9.26
N LEU A 2 -40.70 -30.22 -9.02
CA LEU A 2 -39.72 -29.57 -8.15
C LEU A 2 -39.14 -28.40 -8.93
N VAL A 3 -39.48 -27.18 -8.53
CA VAL A 3 -38.91 -25.96 -9.08
C VAL A 3 -37.49 -25.84 -8.51
N PHE A 4 -36.49 -26.13 -9.34
CA PHE A 4 -35.11 -25.76 -9.06
C PHE A 4 -35.04 -24.23 -8.98
N ARG A 5 -34.79 -23.71 -7.77
CA ARG A 5 -34.24 -22.36 -7.63
C ARG A 5 -32.79 -22.43 -8.13
N PRO A 6 -32.34 -21.54 -9.03
CA PRO A 6 -30.94 -21.42 -9.36
C PRO A 6 -30.17 -21.01 -8.11
N ASP A 7 -29.06 -21.68 -7.82
CA ASP A 7 -28.09 -21.23 -6.83
C ASP A 7 -27.60 -19.82 -7.23
N PRO A 8 -27.63 -18.83 -6.34
CA PRO A 8 -27.06 -17.53 -6.64
C PRO A 8 -25.54 -17.62 -6.52
N GLY A 9 -24.82 -17.40 -7.62
CA GLY A 9 -23.45 -16.88 -7.53
C GLY A 9 -22.30 -17.77 -7.98
N ARG A 10 -22.47 -18.68 -8.96
CA ARG A 10 -21.29 -19.13 -9.70
C ARG A 10 -20.88 -18.02 -10.67
N ALA A 11 -19.68 -17.47 -10.53
CA ALA A 11 -19.10 -16.56 -11.52
C ALA A 11 -18.75 -17.35 -12.79
N GLU A 12 -19.77 -17.74 -13.57
CA GLU A 12 -19.54 -18.34 -14.88
C GLU A 12 -18.83 -17.33 -15.79
N GLY A 13 -17.62 -17.67 -16.24
CA GLY A 13 -16.90 -16.91 -17.27
C GLY A 13 -15.65 -16.13 -16.85
N CYS A 14 -15.02 -16.42 -15.70
CA CYS A 14 -13.71 -15.81 -15.34
C CYS A 14 -12.86 -16.74 -14.46
N ASP A 15 -11.96 -17.51 -15.08
CA ASP A 15 -10.97 -18.30 -14.35
C ASP A 15 -9.68 -17.50 -14.20
N LEU A 16 -9.25 -17.24 -12.95
CA LEU A 16 -8.03 -16.48 -12.67
C LEU A 16 -6.80 -17.18 -13.24
N GLN A 17 -6.05 -16.47 -14.08
CA GLN A 17 -4.78 -16.92 -14.63
C GLN A 17 -3.64 -16.04 -14.13
N PRO A 18 -2.41 -16.57 -13.98
CA PRO A 18 -1.25 -15.76 -13.69
C PRO A 18 -1.07 -14.64 -14.73
N VAL A 19 -0.82 -13.42 -14.29
CA VAL A 19 -0.52 -12.31 -15.21
C VAL A 19 0.92 -12.45 -15.69
N THR A 20 1.12 -12.99 -16.89
CA THR A 20 2.44 -13.32 -17.46
C THR A 20 3.13 -12.13 -18.15
N ALA A 21 2.38 -11.10 -18.56
CA ALA A 21 2.90 -9.83 -19.06
C ALA A 21 3.24 -8.87 -17.90
N LYS A 22 3.84 -7.69 -18.21
CA LYS A 22 4.11 -6.62 -17.23
C LYS A 22 2.84 -6.39 -16.37
N PRO A 23 2.86 -6.76 -15.07
CA PRO A 23 1.64 -6.73 -14.28
C PRO A 23 1.08 -5.30 -14.20
N PRO A 24 -0.25 -5.13 -14.18
CA PRO A 24 -0.87 -3.81 -14.10
C PRO A 24 -0.66 -3.18 -12.72
N ILE A 25 -0.02 -3.88 -11.79
CA ILE A 25 0.30 -3.39 -10.45
C ILE A 25 1.72 -3.78 -10.03
N THR A 26 2.32 -2.98 -9.17
CA THR A 26 3.41 -3.39 -8.26
C THR A 26 2.81 -3.51 -6.87
N LEU A 27 2.90 -4.69 -6.26
CA LEU A 27 2.43 -4.94 -4.89
C LEU A 27 3.60 -5.36 -4.02
N SER A 28 3.71 -4.75 -2.85
CA SER A 28 4.61 -5.16 -1.79
C SER A 28 3.91 -5.13 -0.43
N TYR A 29 4.38 -5.98 0.49
CA TYR A 29 3.82 -6.09 1.83
C TYR A 29 4.91 -6.32 2.87
N ALA A 30 4.67 -5.85 4.09
CA ALA A 30 5.56 -6.06 5.23
C ALA A 30 5.36 -7.45 5.83
N THR A 31 6.47 -8.11 6.17
CA THR A 31 6.47 -9.39 6.88
C THR A 31 7.74 -9.51 7.71
N SER A 32 7.63 -10.22 8.83
CA SER A 32 8.77 -10.66 9.62
C SER A 32 9.02 -12.16 9.49
N THR A 33 8.22 -12.87 8.69
CA THR A 33 8.45 -14.29 8.43
C THR A 33 9.40 -14.43 7.25
N VAL A 34 10.56 -15.01 7.49
CA VAL A 34 11.59 -15.23 6.46
C VAL A 34 11.63 -16.70 6.05
N PRO A 35 11.92 -17.03 4.77
CA PRO A 35 12.09 -18.40 4.32
C PRO A 35 13.00 -19.23 5.22
N ARG A 36 14.15 -18.67 5.60
CA ARG A 36 15.09 -19.27 6.53
C ARG A 36 15.69 -18.23 7.47
N GLY A 37 15.83 -18.55 8.74
CA GLY A 37 16.39 -17.61 9.72
C GLY A 37 16.83 -18.26 11.02
N CYS A 38 17.70 -17.57 11.75
CA CYS A 38 18.08 -17.91 13.12
C CYS A 38 18.54 -16.66 13.88
N VAL A 39 18.52 -16.78 15.21
CA VAL A 39 19.16 -15.85 16.15
C VAL A 39 20.13 -16.64 17.01
N SER A 40 21.22 -16.02 17.45
CA SER A 40 22.13 -16.66 18.40
C SER A 40 22.82 -15.64 19.29
N ASN A 41 23.30 -16.09 20.45
CA ASN A 41 24.09 -15.27 21.37
C ASN A 41 25.61 -15.44 21.19
N SER A 42 26.07 -16.09 20.11
CA SER A 42 27.50 -16.32 19.85
C SER A 42 28.33 -15.05 19.67
N SER A 43 27.70 -13.94 19.26
CA SER A 43 28.35 -12.64 19.07
C SER A 43 28.61 -11.87 20.37
N MET A 44 27.97 -12.23 21.49
CA MET A 44 28.00 -11.43 22.73
C MET A 44 29.41 -11.21 23.29
N ALA A 45 30.31 -12.16 23.08
CA ALA A 45 31.69 -12.08 23.57
C ALA A 45 32.63 -11.30 22.63
N THR A 46 32.15 -10.87 21.46
CA THR A 46 32.97 -10.25 20.40
C THR A 46 32.95 -8.71 20.44
N GLY A 47 32.03 -8.13 21.22
CA GLY A 47 31.82 -6.68 21.32
C GLY A 47 31.20 -6.06 20.06
N HIS A 48 30.70 -6.87 19.12
CA HIS A 48 30.09 -6.44 17.86
C HIS A 48 28.91 -7.35 17.51
N GLU A 49 27.86 -6.78 16.93
CA GLU A 49 26.70 -7.51 16.39
C GLU A 49 26.94 -7.88 14.92
N VAL A 50 26.57 -9.11 14.56
CA VAL A 50 26.78 -9.65 13.21
C VAL A 50 25.45 -10.13 12.65
N HIS A 51 24.93 -9.38 11.67
CA HIS A 51 23.67 -9.69 11.00
C HIS A 51 23.95 -10.11 9.55
N VAL A 52 23.52 -11.31 9.19
CA VAL A 52 23.74 -11.90 7.87
C VAL A 52 22.44 -11.89 7.08
N LEU A 53 22.44 -11.19 5.94
CA LEU A 53 21.29 -11.10 5.04
C LEU A 53 21.62 -11.82 3.73
N SER A 54 20.96 -12.96 3.48
CA SER A 54 21.09 -13.67 2.20
C SER A 54 19.92 -13.27 1.29
N VAL A 55 20.19 -12.59 0.18
CA VAL A 55 19.14 -12.04 -0.69
C VAL A 55 18.97 -12.88 -1.95
N LYS A 56 17.75 -13.40 -2.12
CA LYS A 56 17.33 -14.14 -3.31
C LYS A 56 16.31 -13.33 -4.12
N TRP A 57 16.53 -13.30 -5.43
CA TRP A 57 15.65 -12.63 -6.38
C TRP A 57 14.97 -13.67 -7.27
N SER A 58 13.64 -13.64 -7.36
CA SER A 58 12.89 -14.61 -8.16
C SER A 58 12.91 -14.29 -9.66
N LYS A 59 13.21 -13.04 -10.04
CA LYS A 59 13.29 -12.60 -11.44
C LYS A 59 14.55 -11.75 -11.68
N PRO A 60 15.32 -12.01 -12.75
CA PRO A 60 16.38 -11.10 -13.19
C PRO A 60 15.71 -9.85 -13.77
N MET A 61 15.56 -8.81 -12.96
CA MET A 61 15.13 -7.49 -13.42
C MET A 61 16.29 -6.49 -13.24
N LEU A 62 16.11 -5.29 -13.82
CA LEU A 62 16.92 -4.08 -13.67
C LEU A 62 17.56 -3.92 -12.28
N PRO A 63 18.66 -3.16 -12.15
CA PRO A 63 19.34 -2.94 -10.87
C PRO A 63 18.33 -2.58 -9.78
N ARG A 64 18.22 -3.45 -8.78
CA ARG A 64 17.28 -3.30 -7.67
C ARG A 64 17.97 -2.58 -6.52
N GLN A 65 17.33 -1.56 -5.99
CA GLN A 65 17.80 -0.84 -4.81
C GLN A 65 17.12 -1.46 -3.58
N ILE A 66 17.92 -1.92 -2.61
CA ILE A 66 17.42 -2.35 -1.30
C ILE A 66 17.61 -1.21 -0.33
N PHE A 67 16.53 -0.76 0.31
CA PHE A 67 16.61 0.21 1.40
C PHE A 67 16.82 -0.52 2.72
N LEU A 68 17.98 -0.33 3.34
CA LEU A 68 18.27 -0.86 4.66
C LEU A 68 18.15 0.24 5.71
N CYS A 69 17.35 -0.04 6.74
CA CYS A 69 17.15 0.79 7.91
C CYS A 69 17.40 -0.07 9.15
N TRP A 70 17.82 0.55 10.25
CA TRP A 70 18.03 -0.15 11.52
C TRP A 70 17.59 0.73 12.69
N THR A 71 17.17 0.10 13.78
CA THR A 71 16.73 0.77 15.00
C THR A 71 17.32 0.02 16.20
N PRO A 72 18.02 0.69 17.13
CA PRO A 72 18.47 0.06 18.37
C PRO A 72 17.28 -0.27 19.29
N GLN A 73 17.29 -1.46 19.90
CA GLN A 73 16.20 -1.96 20.73
C GLN A 73 16.20 -1.35 22.16
N ASP A 74 17.35 -0.89 22.67
CA ASP A 74 17.48 -0.33 24.02
C ASP A 74 18.24 1.02 24.10
N THR A 75 17.47 2.08 24.40
CA THR A 75 17.86 3.42 24.92
C THR A 75 18.69 4.39 24.05
N PRO A 76 18.51 5.72 24.23
CA PRO A 76 19.27 6.79 23.55
C PRO A 76 20.73 6.93 24.02
N PHE A 77 21.28 5.93 24.74
CA PHE A 77 22.67 5.93 25.17
C PHE A 77 23.50 5.13 24.19
N LEU A 78 24.62 5.74 23.78
CA LEU A 78 25.68 5.24 22.90
C LEU A 78 25.70 3.71 22.79
N TRP A 79 25.14 3.18 21.71
CA TRP A 79 25.42 1.82 21.28
C TRP A 79 26.92 1.75 20.94
N GLU A 80 27.69 1.05 21.77
CA GLU A 80 29.15 0.92 21.64
C GLU A 80 29.56 -0.34 20.83
N GLY A 81 28.60 -1.17 20.42
CA GLY A 81 28.84 -2.30 19.52
C GLY A 81 29.09 -1.82 18.09
N GLY A 82 29.77 -2.63 17.27
CA GLY A 82 29.79 -2.40 15.83
C GLY A 82 28.90 -3.39 15.09
N LEU A 83 28.34 -2.97 13.95
CA LEU A 83 27.40 -3.75 13.14
C LEU A 83 28.15 -4.25 11.92
N VAL A 84 28.23 -5.57 11.79
CA VAL A 84 28.74 -6.23 10.60
C VAL A 84 27.56 -6.75 9.79
N LEU A 85 27.39 -6.20 8.59
CA LEU A 85 26.41 -6.65 7.62
C LEU A 85 27.09 -7.49 6.55
N VAL A 86 26.69 -8.76 6.45
CA VAL A 86 27.14 -9.66 5.39
C VAL A 86 25.99 -9.88 4.41
N GLN A 87 26.20 -9.47 3.16
CA GLN A 87 25.22 -9.63 2.09
C GLN A 87 25.67 -10.70 1.10
N GLU A 88 24.87 -11.75 0.94
CA GLU A 88 25.01 -12.67 -0.18
C GLU A 88 24.03 -12.22 -1.28
N LEU A 89 24.54 -11.75 -2.42
CA LEU A 89 23.71 -11.54 -3.61
C LEU A 89 23.59 -12.85 -4.38
N GLY A 90 22.38 -13.37 -4.51
CA GLY A 90 22.06 -14.35 -5.56
C GLY A 90 22.34 -13.82 -6.97
N ARG A 91 22.14 -14.64 -8.01
CA ARG A 91 22.53 -14.45 -9.43
C ARG A 91 22.17 -13.12 -10.15
N ALA A 92 21.56 -12.14 -9.49
CA ALA A 92 21.24 -10.83 -10.07
C ALA A 92 22.46 -9.90 -10.06
N THR A 93 22.98 -9.59 -11.25
CA THR A 93 24.03 -8.59 -11.45
C THR A 93 23.43 -7.19 -11.30
N GLY A 94 23.84 -6.42 -10.27
CA GLY A 94 23.50 -5.00 -10.15
C GLY A 94 22.56 -4.60 -9.00
N THR A 95 22.46 -5.34 -7.89
CA THR A 95 21.75 -4.84 -6.70
C THR A 95 22.56 -3.74 -6.02
N GLN A 96 21.93 -2.59 -5.75
CA GLN A 96 22.52 -1.48 -5.02
C GLN A 96 21.93 -1.42 -3.61
N LEU A 97 22.78 -1.45 -2.57
CA LEU A 97 22.34 -1.20 -1.20
C LEU A 97 22.25 0.31 -0.97
N SER A 98 21.16 0.77 -0.39
CA SER A 98 21.02 2.17 0.03
C SER A 98 20.65 2.21 1.49
N LEU A 99 21.54 2.81 2.26
CA LEU A 99 21.34 3.01 3.68
C LEU A 99 20.41 4.21 3.83
N GLY A 100 19.23 3.98 4.41
CA GLY A 100 18.29 5.05 4.72
C GLY A 100 18.81 5.92 5.87
N PRO A 101 18.41 7.20 5.95
CA PRO A 101 18.78 8.03 7.09
C PRO A 101 17.92 7.68 8.31
N GLN A 102 18.53 7.49 9.49
CA GLN A 102 18.10 8.14 10.74
C GLN A 102 19.04 7.93 11.94
N ASP A 103 18.96 8.93 12.83
CA ASP A 103 19.64 9.20 14.10
C ASP A 103 21.17 9.33 14.13
N ALA A 104 21.59 10.53 14.53
CA ALA A 104 22.93 11.11 14.46
C ALA A 104 23.96 10.49 15.43
N HIS A 105 23.72 9.28 15.92
CA HIS A 105 24.51 8.65 16.98
C HIS A 105 25.35 7.46 16.52
N LEU A 106 25.19 7.04 15.26
CA LEU A 106 26.08 6.05 14.64
C LEU A 106 27.12 6.80 13.83
N SER A 107 28.33 6.88 14.37
CA SER A 107 29.46 7.47 13.65
C SER A 107 29.68 6.69 12.34
N PRO A 108 29.83 7.36 11.19
CA PRO A 108 30.12 6.71 9.90
C PRO A 108 31.36 5.80 9.92
N GLU A 109 32.25 5.96 10.91
CA GLU A 109 33.44 5.13 11.13
C GLU A 109 33.13 3.73 11.70
N THR A 110 31.93 3.49 12.24
CA THR A 110 31.54 2.20 12.85
C THR A 110 30.96 1.20 11.83
N ILE A 111 30.63 1.66 10.62
CA ILE A 111 30.23 0.79 9.49
C ILE A 111 31.50 0.34 8.78
N ARG A 112 32.15 -0.73 9.26
CA ARG A 112 33.16 -1.41 8.44
C ARG A 112 32.45 -2.18 7.34
N ALA A 113 32.49 -1.63 6.12
CA ALA A 113 32.44 -2.48 4.94
C ALA A 113 33.52 -3.57 5.13
N PRO A 114 33.21 -4.85 4.88
CA PRO A 114 34.18 -5.92 5.10
C PRO A 114 35.50 -5.60 4.39
N ASN A 115 36.61 -5.52 5.14
CA ASN A 115 37.95 -5.51 4.55
C ASN A 115 38.27 -6.83 3.82
N ARG A 116 37.39 -7.85 3.93
CA ARG A 116 37.49 -9.16 3.31
C ARG A 116 36.22 -9.41 2.51
N GLU A 117 36.38 -9.48 1.19
CA GLU A 117 35.32 -9.90 0.29
C GLU A 117 34.86 -11.31 0.70
N PRO A 118 33.55 -11.57 0.84
CA PRO A 118 33.08 -12.91 1.11
C PRO A 118 33.60 -13.85 0.00
N PRO A 119 33.96 -15.10 0.32
CA PRO A 119 34.32 -16.07 -0.72
C PRO A 119 33.21 -16.12 -1.76
N MET A 120 33.50 -16.56 -3.00
CA MET A 120 32.42 -16.96 -3.92
C MET A 120 31.70 -18.16 -3.28
N VAL A 121 30.74 -17.87 -2.41
CA VAL A 121 30.12 -18.87 -1.54
C VAL A 121 29.15 -19.69 -2.37
N SER A 122 29.20 -21.01 -2.22
CA SER A 122 28.34 -21.92 -2.97
C SER A 122 27.17 -22.48 -2.15
N SER A 123 27.19 -22.34 -0.81
CA SER A 123 26.12 -22.80 0.08
C SER A 123 25.99 -21.99 1.38
N GLU A 124 24.76 -21.95 1.93
CA GLU A 124 24.45 -21.29 3.21
C GLU A 124 25.37 -21.73 4.36
N GLY A 125 25.65 -23.03 4.48
CA GLY A 125 26.53 -23.54 5.54
C GLY A 125 27.97 -23.03 5.42
N GLN A 126 28.47 -22.85 4.19
CA GLN A 126 29.80 -22.25 3.96
C GLN A 126 29.81 -20.76 4.30
N LEU A 127 28.72 -20.04 4.03
CA LEU A 127 28.58 -18.63 4.39
C LEU A 127 28.66 -18.47 5.91
N LEU A 128 27.82 -19.22 6.65
CA LEU A 128 27.76 -19.14 8.11
C LEU A 128 29.09 -19.54 8.75
N ALA A 129 29.74 -20.59 8.27
CA ALA A 129 31.07 -20.99 8.74
C ALA A 129 32.13 -19.90 8.50
N TRP A 130 32.11 -19.24 7.34
CA TRP A 130 33.01 -18.13 7.04
C TRP A 130 32.75 -16.91 7.93
N VAL A 131 31.48 -16.57 8.18
CA VAL A 131 31.11 -15.46 9.08
C VAL A 131 31.59 -15.74 10.50
N LEU A 132 31.36 -16.95 11.01
CA LEU A 132 31.84 -17.38 12.32
C LEU A 132 33.37 -17.30 12.44
N ASP A 133 34.11 -17.79 11.43
CA ASP A 133 35.58 -17.72 11.41
C ASP A 133 36.10 -16.27 11.33
N THR A 134 35.40 -15.40 10.59
CA THR A 134 35.85 -14.03 10.33
C THR A 134 35.50 -13.06 11.46
N TYR A 135 34.32 -13.21 12.07
CA TYR A 135 33.76 -12.25 13.03
C TYR A 135 33.55 -12.83 14.43
N GLY A 136 33.76 -14.13 14.63
CA GLY A 136 33.71 -14.78 15.95
C GLY A 136 32.30 -15.14 16.45
N GLY A 137 31.23 -14.68 15.78
CA GLY A 137 29.85 -14.94 16.17
C GLY A 137 28.83 -14.46 15.14
N ILE A 138 27.57 -14.86 15.30
CA ILE A 138 26.42 -14.46 14.47
C ILE A 138 25.26 -14.06 15.38
N THR A 139 24.83 -12.80 15.35
CA THR A 139 23.66 -12.35 16.11
C THR A 139 22.37 -12.82 15.45
N SER A 140 22.28 -12.67 14.13
CA SER A 140 21.13 -13.16 13.36
C SER A 140 21.49 -13.51 11.92
N TYR A 141 20.71 -14.43 11.35
CA TYR A 141 20.70 -14.76 9.94
C TYR A 141 19.28 -14.67 9.40
N SER A 142 19.12 -14.09 8.21
CA SER A 142 17.82 -14.01 7.55
C SER A 142 17.98 -14.12 6.04
N GLU A 143 17.36 -15.14 5.47
CA GLU A 143 17.19 -15.29 4.03
C GLU A 143 16.00 -14.44 3.59
N LEU A 144 16.20 -13.53 2.63
CA LEU A 144 15.19 -12.61 2.14
C LEU A 144 14.85 -12.94 0.68
N GLN A 145 13.55 -13.00 0.36
CA GLN A 145 13.08 -13.23 -0.99
C GLN A 145 12.40 -11.98 -1.54
N ASP A 146 12.95 -11.46 -2.65
CA ASP A 146 12.53 -10.24 -3.33
C ASP A 146 12.30 -9.02 -2.40
N PRO A 147 13.28 -8.67 -1.52
CA PRO A 147 13.12 -7.55 -0.59
C PRO A 147 13.14 -6.19 -1.31
N ARG A 148 12.30 -5.26 -0.85
CA ARG A 148 12.25 -3.84 -1.25
C ARG A 148 12.88 -2.95 -0.18
N LYS A 149 12.47 -3.18 1.08
CA LYS A 149 12.97 -2.46 2.26
C LYS A 149 13.20 -3.46 3.38
N VAL A 150 14.32 -3.32 4.10
CA VAL A 150 14.66 -4.14 5.25
C VAL A 150 14.84 -3.22 6.45
N GLN A 151 14.11 -3.49 7.52
CA GLN A 151 14.23 -2.84 8.82
C GLN A 151 14.81 -3.84 9.80
N LEU A 152 16.02 -3.57 10.30
CA LEU A 152 16.65 -4.33 11.36
C LEU A 152 16.34 -3.71 12.73
N TYR A 153 16.15 -4.56 13.73
CA TYR A 153 16.13 -4.15 15.12
C TYR A 153 17.40 -4.70 15.77
N LEU A 154 18.30 -3.80 16.17
CA LEU A 154 19.62 -4.13 16.71
C LEU A 154 19.52 -4.41 18.21
N GLY A 155 20.29 -5.37 18.68
CA GLY A 155 20.26 -5.86 20.05
C GLY A 155 20.59 -7.33 20.13
N GLU A 156 21.33 -7.71 21.18
CA GLU A 156 21.65 -9.10 21.48
C GLU A 156 20.73 -9.63 22.58
N ASP A 157 20.16 -10.81 22.36
CA ASP A 157 19.38 -11.52 23.37
C ASP A 157 20.21 -12.64 24.01
N ALA A 158 20.54 -12.47 25.29
CA ALA A 158 21.30 -13.45 26.06
C ALA A 158 20.62 -14.82 26.16
N TYR A 159 19.29 -14.88 26.00
CA TYR A 159 18.51 -16.11 26.04
C TYR A 159 18.45 -16.83 24.69
N SER A 160 18.99 -16.23 23.62
CA SER A 160 19.08 -16.89 22.32
C SER A 160 20.02 -18.11 22.36
N PRO A 161 19.82 -19.12 21.50
CA PRO A 161 20.70 -20.27 21.40
C PRO A 161 22.17 -19.89 21.12
N PRO A 162 23.15 -20.73 21.47
CA PRO A 162 24.56 -20.45 21.17
C PRO A 162 24.89 -20.56 19.68
N ASP A 163 24.21 -21.44 18.95
CA ASP A 163 24.46 -21.68 17.54
C ASP A 163 23.34 -21.09 16.67
N CYS A 164 23.70 -20.34 15.62
CA CYS A 164 22.74 -19.89 14.61
C CYS A 164 22.49 -21.02 13.60
N ILE A 165 21.42 -21.80 13.81
CA ILE A 165 21.00 -22.88 12.92
C ILE A 165 19.73 -22.44 12.16
N PRO A 166 19.80 -22.10 10.85
CA PRO A 166 18.66 -21.56 10.12
C PRO A 166 17.49 -22.53 10.02
N GLN A 167 16.35 -22.14 10.59
CA GLN A 167 15.08 -22.86 10.52
C GLN A 167 14.22 -22.35 9.37
N GLU A 168 13.37 -23.20 8.80
CA GLU A 168 12.40 -22.80 7.78
C GLU A 168 11.24 -21.99 8.37
N HIS A 169 10.66 -21.08 7.58
CA HIS A 169 9.51 -20.24 7.96
C HIS A 169 9.73 -19.50 9.30
N PHE A 170 10.94 -19.00 9.49
CA PHE A 170 11.38 -18.41 10.76
C PHE A 170 10.69 -17.06 11.00
N ASN A 171 10.16 -16.87 12.20
CA ASN A 171 9.57 -15.60 12.63
C ASN A 171 10.67 -14.68 13.20
N ALA A 172 11.10 -13.71 12.40
CA ALA A 172 12.14 -12.73 12.71
C ALA A 172 11.61 -11.45 13.37
N ILE A 173 10.37 -11.40 13.87
CA ILE A 173 9.73 -10.17 14.34
C ILE A 173 10.52 -9.40 15.41
N LEU A 174 11.36 -10.10 16.18
CA LEU A 174 12.18 -9.48 17.22
C LEU A 174 13.39 -8.71 16.67
N HIS A 175 13.87 -9.03 15.46
CA HIS A 175 15.12 -8.49 14.91
C HIS A 175 15.01 -7.99 13.46
N LEU A 176 13.92 -8.28 12.75
CA LEU A 176 13.73 -7.91 11.35
C LEU A 176 12.25 -7.76 10.95
N GLU A 177 11.96 -6.68 10.21
CA GLU A 177 10.76 -6.54 9.38
C GLU A 177 11.19 -6.19 7.96
N THR A 178 10.64 -6.87 6.95
CA THR A 178 10.97 -6.62 5.55
C THR A 178 9.72 -6.35 4.74
N GLU A 179 9.80 -5.36 3.85
CA GLU A 179 8.85 -5.15 2.78
C GLU A 179 9.30 -5.98 1.57
N VAL A 180 8.48 -6.93 1.10
CA VAL A 180 8.82 -7.83 -0.01
C VAL A 180 7.88 -7.63 -1.19
N PHE A 181 8.38 -7.82 -2.41
CA PHE A 181 7.54 -7.78 -3.61
C PHE A 181 6.68 -9.04 -3.75
N PHE A 182 5.41 -8.85 -4.07
CA PHE A 182 4.50 -9.93 -4.40
C PHE A 182 4.45 -10.14 -5.92
N HIS A 183 4.68 -11.38 -6.35
CA HIS A 183 4.71 -11.76 -7.77
C HIS A 183 3.56 -12.69 -8.19
N GLY A 184 2.72 -13.14 -7.25
CA GLY A 184 1.62 -14.09 -7.49
C GLY A 184 0.32 -13.46 -7.99
N VAL A 185 0.41 -12.33 -8.72
CA VAL A 185 -0.78 -11.59 -9.19
C VAL A 185 -1.49 -12.39 -10.29
N LYS A 186 -2.80 -12.60 -10.11
CA LYS A 186 -3.66 -13.24 -11.11
C LYS A 186 -4.64 -12.22 -11.71
N GLY A 187 -5.20 -12.52 -12.88
CA GLY A 187 -6.24 -11.71 -13.50
C GLY A 187 -7.14 -12.55 -14.40
N CYS A 188 -8.30 -12.03 -14.74
CA CYS A 188 -9.21 -12.61 -15.71
C CYS A 188 -10.22 -11.56 -16.22
N SER A 189 -10.90 -11.85 -17.32
CA SER A 189 -11.94 -10.97 -17.89
C SER A 189 -13.12 -11.79 -18.37
N ARG A 190 -14.33 -11.24 -18.26
CA ARG A 190 -15.52 -11.88 -18.81
C ARG A 190 -15.50 -11.82 -20.35
N SER A 191 -15.83 -12.93 -21.01
CA SER A 191 -15.72 -13.07 -22.48
C SER A 191 -16.59 -12.09 -23.31
N ASP A 192 -17.58 -11.45 -22.69
CA ASP A 192 -18.52 -10.49 -23.29
C ASP A 192 -18.23 -9.02 -22.93
N ALA A 193 -17.06 -8.74 -22.33
CA ALA A 193 -16.73 -7.45 -21.73
C ALA A 193 -16.60 -6.33 -22.79
N GLN A 194 -17.71 -5.63 -23.08
CA GLN A 194 -17.70 -4.35 -23.79
C GLN A 194 -17.26 -3.17 -22.89
N ASN A 195 -17.19 -3.38 -21.57
CA ASN A 195 -16.84 -2.36 -20.59
C ASN A 195 -15.36 -2.50 -20.15
N THR A 196 -14.66 -1.38 -20.09
CA THR A 196 -13.23 -1.29 -19.71
C THR A 196 -13.02 -1.13 -18.21
N ARG A 197 -14.06 -1.34 -17.38
CA ARG A 197 -13.99 -1.22 -15.92
C ARG A 197 -13.19 -2.36 -15.30
N ALA A 198 -12.16 -2.01 -14.54
CA ALA A 198 -11.21 -2.94 -13.95
C ALA A 198 -11.28 -2.96 -12.42
N ALA A 199 -11.31 -4.15 -11.82
CA ALA A 199 -11.24 -4.34 -10.38
C ALA A 199 -9.86 -4.88 -9.97
N HIS A 200 -9.36 -4.35 -8.85
CA HIS A 200 -8.18 -4.81 -8.14
C HIS A 200 -8.65 -5.38 -6.80
N ILE A 201 -8.26 -6.62 -6.49
CA ILE A 201 -8.68 -7.35 -5.30
C ILE A 201 -7.45 -7.72 -4.48
N ILE A 202 -7.43 -7.29 -3.21
CA ILE A 202 -6.48 -7.76 -2.20
C ILE A 202 -7.25 -8.61 -1.19
N HIS A 203 -6.83 -9.87 -1.05
CA HIS A 203 -7.41 -10.84 -0.13
C HIS A 203 -6.35 -11.22 0.91
N LEU A 204 -6.51 -10.73 2.15
CA LEU A 204 -5.62 -11.09 3.25
C LEU A 204 -5.93 -12.49 3.76
N GLN A 205 -4.93 -13.36 3.70
CA GLN A 205 -5.04 -14.73 4.17
C GLN A 205 -5.06 -14.78 5.71
N PRO A 206 -5.90 -15.66 6.30
CA PRO A 206 -5.93 -15.93 7.72
C PRO A 206 -4.56 -16.35 8.29
N GLU A 207 -4.08 -15.64 9.30
CA GLU A 207 -3.10 -16.19 10.25
C GLU A 207 -3.72 -16.29 11.65
N PRO A 208 -3.89 -17.51 12.22
CA PRO A 208 -4.58 -17.71 13.50
C PRO A 208 -3.90 -17.05 14.70
N SER A 209 -2.57 -16.92 14.68
CA SER A 209 -1.73 -16.43 15.78
C SER A 209 -1.24 -14.99 15.59
N SER A 210 -1.69 -14.30 14.55
CA SER A 210 -1.22 -12.96 14.23
C SER A 210 -1.85 -11.91 15.17
N PRO A 211 -1.06 -11.07 15.85
CA PRO A 211 -1.56 -9.99 16.70
C PRO A 211 -2.05 -8.78 15.89
N ILE A 212 -1.97 -8.82 14.56
CA ILE A 212 -2.28 -7.69 13.69
C ILE A 212 -3.77 -7.38 13.74
N THR A 213 -4.09 -6.15 14.12
CA THR A 213 -5.46 -5.61 14.17
C THR A 213 -5.68 -4.46 13.19
N GLU A 214 -4.61 -3.80 12.75
CA GLU A 214 -4.63 -2.67 11.82
C GLU A 214 -3.62 -2.86 10.69
N VAL A 215 -4.05 -2.55 9.46
CA VAL A 215 -3.26 -2.69 8.23
C VAL A 215 -3.17 -1.34 7.56
N ASN A 216 -1.96 -0.83 7.35
CA ASN A 216 -1.74 0.39 6.58
C ASN A 216 -1.62 0.07 5.09
N LEU A 217 -2.50 0.61 4.25
CA LEU A 217 -2.43 0.46 2.80
C LEU A 217 -2.12 1.81 2.15
N THR A 218 -1.00 1.87 1.44
CA THR A 218 -0.62 3.01 0.59
C THR A 218 -0.96 2.66 -0.86
N LEU A 219 -1.80 3.48 -1.50
CA LEU A 219 -2.17 3.31 -2.90
C LEU A 219 -1.68 4.49 -3.73
N THR A 220 -0.90 4.18 -4.76
CA THR A 220 -0.48 5.11 -5.80
C THR A 220 -1.02 4.68 -7.16
N CYS A 221 -1.44 5.64 -7.97
CA CYS A 221 -1.96 5.38 -9.30
C CYS A 221 -1.75 6.59 -10.23
N PRO A 222 -1.85 6.41 -11.56
CA PRO A 222 -1.79 7.51 -12.51
C PRO A 222 -2.96 8.47 -12.32
N GLN A 223 -2.73 9.75 -12.65
CA GLN A 223 -3.72 10.84 -12.52
C GLN A 223 -5.08 10.57 -13.19
N ASN A 224 -5.14 9.70 -14.21
CA ASN A 224 -6.36 9.40 -14.98
C ASN A 224 -6.89 7.97 -14.78
N SER A 225 -6.87 7.45 -13.55
CA SER A 225 -7.36 6.10 -13.20
C SER A 225 -8.88 6.03 -13.04
N VAL A 226 -9.62 6.58 -14.01
CA VAL A 226 -11.09 6.53 -14.02
C VAL A 226 -11.53 5.11 -14.35
N ASN A 227 -12.67 4.65 -13.81
CA ASN A 227 -13.27 3.32 -14.06
C ASN A 227 -12.55 2.13 -13.40
N GLN A 228 -11.82 2.37 -12.31
CA GLN A 228 -11.21 1.30 -11.53
C GLN A 228 -11.88 1.13 -10.16
N MET A 229 -11.69 -0.03 -9.54
CA MET A 229 -12.20 -0.36 -8.21
C MET A 229 -11.18 -1.13 -7.39
N LEU A 230 -11.13 -0.85 -6.08
CA LEU A 230 -10.40 -1.65 -5.10
C LEU A 230 -11.36 -2.43 -4.22
N ILE A 231 -11.14 -3.74 -4.11
CA ILE A 231 -11.81 -4.62 -3.16
C ILE A 231 -10.77 -5.08 -2.15
N LEU A 232 -10.98 -4.75 -0.88
CA LEU A 232 -10.13 -5.12 0.24
C LEU A 232 -10.88 -6.10 1.12
N GLN A 233 -10.44 -7.35 1.13
CA GLN A 233 -11.01 -8.41 1.96
C GLN A 233 -10.00 -8.82 3.04
N SER A 234 -10.52 -8.96 4.27
CA SER A 234 -9.85 -9.40 5.49
C SER A 234 -10.85 -10.07 6.43
N LYS A 235 -10.35 -10.65 7.53
CA LYS A 235 -11.18 -11.11 8.65
C LYS A 235 -11.97 -9.96 9.33
N VAL A 236 -13.01 -10.34 10.07
CA VAL A 236 -14.00 -9.45 10.72
C VAL A 236 -13.41 -8.38 11.66
N ASN A 237 -12.29 -8.66 12.33
CA ASN A 237 -11.72 -7.76 13.34
C ASN A 237 -10.60 -6.83 12.82
N PHE A 238 -10.36 -6.80 11.51
CA PHE A 238 -9.32 -5.96 10.92
C PHE A 238 -9.79 -4.52 10.69
N THR A 239 -8.89 -3.57 10.94
CA THR A 239 -9.05 -2.17 10.57
C THR A 239 -8.08 -1.81 9.45
N TRP A 240 -8.58 -1.24 8.37
CA TRP A 240 -7.78 -0.76 7.26
C TRP A 240 -7.48 0.73 7.40
N SER A 241 -6.22 1.12 7.42
CA SER A 241 -5.81 2.52 7.38
C SER A 241 -5.34 2.85 5.96
N LEU A 242 -6.15 3.60 5.23
CA LEU A 242 -6.00 3.82 3.80
C LEU A 242 -5.39 5.19 3.50
N SER A 243 -4.28 5.19 2.79
CA SER A 243 -3.67 6.39 2.18
C SER A 243 -3.83 6.28 0.67
N LEU A 244 -4.90 6.86 0.13
CA LEU A 244 -5.29 6.72 -1.27
C LEU A 244 -4.99 8.02 -2.03
N MET A 245 -4.01 8.01 -2.94
CA MET A 245 -3.75 9.14 -3.85
C MET A 245 -4.59 9.05 -5.15
N CYS A 246 -5.72 8.34 -5.09
CA CYS A 246 -6.48 7.85 -6.25
C CYS A 246 -7.97 8.13 -6.11
N ASN A 247 -8.61 8.51 -7.23
CA ASN A 247 -10.07 8.59 -7.31
C ASN A 247 -10.64 7.27 -7.85
N MET A 248 -10.91 6.32 -6.96
CA MET A 248 -11.31 4.96 -7.30
C MET A 248 -12.46 4.48 -6.42
N GLN A 249 -13.33 3.60 -6.93
CA GLN A 249 -14.38 3.01 -6.09
C GLN A 249 -13.79 2.01 -5.11
N LEU A 250 -14.33 1.95 -3.89
CA LEU A 250 -13.78 1.14 -2.80
C LEU A 250 -14.86 0.23 -2.21
N LEU A 251 -14.53 -1.05 -2.05
CA LEU A 251 -15.25 -1.99 -1.19
C LEU A 251 -14.28 -2.57 -0.18
N VAL A 252 -14.57 -2.42 1.11
CA VAL A 252 -13.69 -2.87 2.20
C VAL A 252 -14.49 -3.73 3.17
N SER A 253 -13.92 -4.84 3.62
CA SER A 253 -14.44 -5.62 4.76
C SER A 253 -13.91 -5.09 6.09
N GLY A 254 -14.64 -5.31 7.18
CA GLY A 254 -14.23 -4.86 8.51
C GLY A 254 -14.43 -3.35 8.67
N ASN A 255 -13.52 -2.68 9.36
CA ASN A 255 -13.55 -1.21 9.50
C ASN A 255 -12.42 -0.58 8.70
N TYR A 256 -12.57 0.69 8.32
CA TYR A 256 -11.48 1.41 7.66
C TYR A 256 -11.43 2.89 8.05
N LYS A 257 -10.25 3.48 7.92
CA LYS A 257 -9.97 4.91 8.10
C LYS A 257 -9.33 5.39 6.81
N ILE A 258 -9.64 6.62 6.39
CA ILE A 258 -8.94 7.27 5.26
C ILE A 258 -8.10 8.40 5.83
N PHE A 259 -6.83 8.49 5.46
CA PHE A 259 -5.86 9.48 5.97
C PHE A 259 -5.91 9.65 7.50
N SER A 260 -5.99 8.51 8.22
CA SER A 260 -6.06 8.45 9.68
C SER A 260 -7.15 9.32 10.33
N SER A 261 -8.25 9.54 9.61
CA SER A 261 -9.38 10.36 10.05
C SER A 261 -10.41 9.53 10.84
N VAL A 262 -11.67 9.53 10.39
CA VAL A 262 -12.80 8.87 11.06
C VAL A 262 -12.83 7.37 10.73
N LEU A 263 -13.14 6.55 11.73
CA LEU A 263 -13.40 5.12 11.56
C LEU A 263 -14.76 4.93 10.86
N LEU A 264 -14.73 4.33 9.69
CA LEU A 264 -15.88 4.03 8.86
C LEU A 264 -16.16 2.53 8.87
N PRO A 265 -17.44 2.12 9.00
CA PRO A 265 -17.81 0.72 8.84
C PRO A 265 -17.67 0.32 7.36
N GLY A 266 -17.01 -0.81 7.12
CA GLY A 266 -16.97 -1.46 5.83
C GLY A 266 -18.27 -2.20 5.51
N CYS A 267 -18.20 -3.04 4.48
CA CYS A 267 -19.29 -3.89 4.03
C CYS A 267 -19.00 -5.35 4.34
N LEU A 268 -20.06 -6.16 4.41
CA LEU A 268 -19.89 -7.61 4.41
C LEU A 268 -19.46 -8.04 3.01
N LEU A 269 -18.22 -8.53 2.91
CA LEU A 269 -17.67 -9.12 1.69
C LEU A 269 -17.60 -10.64 1.85
N PRO A 270 -17.72 -11.39 0.75
CA PRO A 270 -17.51 -12.82 0.80
C PRO A 270 -16.03 -13.15 0.96
N ASP A 271 -15.74 -14.32 1.51
CA ASP A 271 -14.37 -14.74 1.82
C ASP A 271 -13.73 -15.61 0.72
N THR A 272 -14.51 -16.12 -0.23
CA THR A 272 -13.99 -17.00 -1.27
C THR A 272 -13.48 -16.22 -2.48
N GLU A 273 -12.46 -16.77 -3.16
CA GLU A 273 -11.91 -16.19 -4.40
C GLU A 273 -13.02 -15.95 -5.46
N GLN A 274 -13.89 -16.94 -5.66
CA GLN A 274 -14.94 -16.88 -6.68
C GLN A 274 -16.07 -15.90 -6.33
N ASP A 275 -16.45 -15.82 -5.06
CA ASP A 275 -17.50 -14.89 -4.64
C ASP A 275 -17.02 -13.44 -4.67
N LEU A 276 -15.72 -13.19 -4.42
CA LEU A 276 -15.13 -11.86 -4.57
C LEU A 276 -15.11 -11.41 -6.05
N ILE A 277 -14.82 -12.34 -6.97
CA ILE A 277 -14.93 -12.09 -8.42
C ILE A 277 -16.38 -11.80 -8.80
N ALA A 278 -17.33 -12.62 -8.32
CA ALA A 278 -18.76 -12.39 -8.54
C ALA A 278 -19.19 -11.02 -8.00
N LYS A 279 -18.64 -10.59 -6.86
CA LYS A 279 -18.95 -9.29 -6.26
C LYS A 279 -18.46 -8.11 -7.10
N ALA A 280 -17.28 -8.22 -7.72
CA ALA A 280 -16.80 -7.22 -8.67
C ALA A 280 -17.73 -7.13 -9.89
N PHE A 281 -18.19 -8.29 -10.39
CA PHE A 281 -19.06 -8.38 -11.56
C PHE A 281 -20.44 -7.79 -11.31
N GLU A 282 -21.00 -8.01 -10.12
CA GLU A 282 -22.25 -7.38 -9.64
C GLU A 282 -22.16 -5.84 -9.67
N LYS A 283 -20.95 -5.28 -9.48
CA LYS A 283 -20.69 -3.83 -9.53
C LYS A 283 -20.37 -3.30 -10.93
N ASN A 284 -20.57 -4.11 -11.98
CA ASN A 284 -20.29 -3.79 -13.38
C ASN A 284 -18.80 -3.62 -13.72
N TYR A 285 -17.91 -4.30 -12.98
CA TYR A 285 -16.48 -4.40 -13.32
C TYR A 285 -16.22 -5.73 -14.03
N SER A 286 -16.18 -5.73 -15.35
CA SER A 286 -16.07 -6.98 -16.15
C SER A 286 -14.65 -7.54 -16.25
N VAL A 287 -13.64 -6.81 -15.74
CA VAL A 287 -12.23 -7.22 -15.75
C VAL A 287 -11.69 -7.25 -14.32
N ILE A 288 -11.11 -8.38 -13.92
CA ILE A 288 -10.27 -8.49 -12.73
C ILE A 288 -8.83 -8.25 -13.17
N ALA A 289 -8.37 -7.01 -13.05
CA ALA A 289 -7.04 -6.60 -13.49
C ALA A 289 -5.94 -7.16 -12.58
N SER A 290 -6.22 -7.25 -11.27
CA SER A 290 -5.32 -7.90 -10.34
C SER A 290 -6.08 -8.55 -9.19
N TYR A 291 -5.79 -9.81 -8.93
CA TYR A 291 -6.15 -10.54 -7.74
C TYR A 291 -4.87 -10.95 -7.01
N SER A 292 -4.75 -10.56 -5.74
CA SER A 292 -3.60 -10.87 -4.90
C SER A 292 -4.04 -11.45 -3.57
N ALA A 293 -3.66 -12.70 -3.32
CA ALA A 293 -3.80 -13.34 -2.01
C ALA A 293 -2.45 -13.25 -1.28
N ILE A 294 -2.39 -12.46 -0.22
CA ILE A 294 -1.17 -12.21 0.57
C ILE A 294 -1.40 -12.57 2.03
N PRO A 295 -0.37 -12.94 2.80
CA PRO A 295 -0.50 -13.16 4.24
C PRO A 295 -0.95 -11.88 4.96
N ALA A 296 -1.40 -12.03 6.22
CA ALA A 296 -1.66 -10.88 7.08
C ALA A 296 -0.40 -10.00 7.21
N SER A 297 -0.56 -8.68 7.10
CA SER A 297 0.56 -7.74 7.04
C SER A 297 0.21 -6.42 7.73
N THR A 298 1.20 -5.77 8.34
CA THR A 298 1.06 -4.45 8.98
C THR A 298 1.05 -3.30 7.97
N HIS A 299 1.70 -3.50 6.82
CA HIS A 299 1.84 -2.47 5.79
C HIS A 299 1.80 -3.08 4.38
N ILE A 300 1.00 -2.47 3.50
CA ILE A 300 0.85 -2.87 2.11
C ILE A 300 1.07 -1.63 1.24
N ASN A 301 1.92 -1.76 0.23
CA ASN A 301 2.11 -0.75 -0.78
C ASN A 301 1.63 -1.29 -2.13
N LEU A 302 0.63 -0.64 -2.69
CA LEU A 302 0.06 -0.95 -4.00
C LEU A 302 0.29 0.23 -4.94
N GLU A 303 0.97 -0.03 -6.05
CA GLU A 303 1.11 0.90 -7.17
C GLU A 303 0.35 0.32 -8.36
N ILE A 304 -0.62 1.06 -8.88
CA ILE A 304 -1.30 0.70 -10.13
C ILE A 304 -0.54 1.37 -11.28
N HIS A 305 -0.25 0.62 -12.33
CA HIS A 305 0.39 1.16 -13.53
C HIS A 305 -0.66 1.58 -14.57
N GLY A 306 -0.39 2.69 -15.26
CA GLY A 306 -1.22 3.11 -16.39
C GLY A 306 -1.12 2.13 -17.56
N HIS A 307 -2.21 1.96 -18.29
CA HIS A 307 -2.19 1.17 -19.52
C HIS A 307 -1.38 1.94 -20.58
N GLU A 308 -0.18 1.46 -20.92
CA GLU A 308 0.48 1.86 -22.17
C GLU A 308 -0.39 1.30 -23.31
N THR A 309 -1.25 2.12 -23.90
CA THR A 309 -1.82 1.81 -25.21
C THR A 309 -0.66 1.71 -26.19
N VAL A 310 -0.33 0.48 -26.60
CA VAL A 310 0.55 0.21 -27.74
C VAL A 310 0.04 1.05 -28.91
N GLU A 311 0.82 2.04 -29.32
CA GLU A 311 0.55 2.86 -30.50
C GLU A 311 0.59 1.98 -31.74
N THR A 312 -0.56 1.44 -32.15
CA THR A 312 -0.77 1.09 -33.56
C THR A 312 -0.92 2.40 -34.36
N PRO A 313 -0.23 2.55 -35.50
CA PRO A 313 -0.25 3.79 -36.28
C PRO A 313 -1.67 4.05 -36.81
N VAL A 314 -2.34 5.06 -36.26
CA VAL A 314 -3.68 5.46 -36.68
C VAL A 314 -3.56 6.38 -37.91
N THR A 315 -4.17 5.96 -39.03
CA THR A 315 -4.52 6.89 -40.10
C THR A 315 -5.62 7.82 -39.58
N THR A 316 -5.27 9.09 -39.49
CA THR A 316 -6.04 10.21 -38.96
C THR A 316 -7.45 10.33 -39.53
N THR A 317 -8.45 10.41 -38.65
CA THR A 317 -9.71 11.13 -38.88
C THR A 317 -10.04 11.89 -37.59
N PRO A 318 -10.41 13.19 -37.64
CA PRO A 318 -10.42 14.04 -36.45
C PRO A 318 -11.60 13.73 -35.52
N LEU A 319 -11.29 13.48 -34.24
CA LEU A 319 -12.28 13.31 -33.18
C LEU A 319 -12.70 14.67 -32.63
N VAL A 320 -14.02 14.86 -32.54
CA VAL A 320 -14.69 16.03 -31.97
C VAL A 320 -14.30 16.20 -30.50
N THR A 321 -13.81 17.39 -30.18
CA THR A 321 -13.44 17.81 -28.82
C THR A 321 -14.67 17.85 -27.91
N SER A 322 -14.90 16.81 -27.10
CA SER A 322 -15.81 16.91 -25.96
C SER A 322 -15.12 17.69 -24.84
N LYS A 323 -15.64 18.88 -24.54
CA LYS A 323 -15.12 19.81 -23.53
C LYS A 323 -14.95 19.13 -22.17
N SER A 324 -13.77 19.29 -21.57
CA SER A 324 -13.44 18.83 -20.22
C SER A 324 -14.26 19.56 -19.16
N LEU A 325 -14.65 18.84 -18.10
CA LEU A 325 -15.30 19.43 -16.94
C LEU A 325 -14.28 20.25 -16.12
N ASP A 326 -14.64 21.48 -15.81
CA ASP A 326 -13.78 22.55 -15.29
C ASP A 326 -13.29 22.29 -13.85
N LEU A 327 -11.99 22.49 -13.60
CA LEU A 327 -11.27 22.25 -12.32
C LEU A 327 -11.98 22.80 -11.06
N PRO A 328 -12.64 23.97 -11.08
CA PRO A 328 -13.40 24.49 -9.94
C PRO A 328 -14.56 23.58 -9.52
N HIS A 329 -15.22 22.91 -10.45
CA HIS A 329 -16.34 22.02 -10.15
C HIS A 329 -15.86 20.79 -9.35
N GLN A 330 -14.67 20.26 -9.68
CA GLN A 330 -14.11 19.10 -8.99
C GLN A 330 -13.73 19.41 -7.53
N VAL A 331 -13.19 20.60 -7.28
CA VAL A 331 -12.84 21.05 -5.92
C VAL A 331 -14.10 21.19 -5.06
N LEU A 332 -15.17 21.79 -5.59
CA LEU A 332 -16.42 22.00 -4.85
C LEU A 332 -17.12 20.67 -4.49
N PHE A 333 -17.16 19.70 -5.41
CA PHE A 333 -17.74 18.38 -5.14
C PHE A 333 -16.98 17.58 -4.08
N THR A 334 -15.65 17.71 -4.06
CA THR A 334 -14.79 17.00 -3.09
C THR A 334 -14.95 17.57 -1.68
N LEU A 335 -15.04 18.90 -1.57
CA LEU A 335 -15.10 19.57 -0.28
C LEU A 335 -16.46 19.48 0.41
N LYS A 336 -17.56 19.34 -0.37
CA LYS A 336 -18.95 19.47 0.11
C LYS A 336 -19.09 20.58 1.18
N PRO A 337 -18.70 21.83 0.86
CA PRO A 337 -18.53 22.88 1.86
C PRO A 337 -19.84 23.42 2.44
N TRP A 338 -21.00 22.93 1.98
CA TRP A 338 -22.32 23.40 2.38
C TRP A 338 -22.91 22.57 3.53
N LYS A 339 -23.53 23.28 4.48
CA LYS A 339 -24.32 22.73 5.59
C LYS A 339 -25.66 23.47 5.62
N CYS A 340 -26.75 22.73 5.78
CA CYS A 340 -28.07 23.32 6.00
C CYS A 340 -28.49 23.07 7.45
N THR A 341 -28.87 24.14 8.14
CA THR A 341 -29.58 24.09 9.43
C THR A 341 -31.07 24.30 9.19
N ASP A 342 -31.88 24.25 10.24
CA ASP A 342 -33.33 24.48 10.15
C ASP A 342 -33.69 25.89 9.62
N GLU A 343 -32.78 26.86 9.75
CA GLU A 343 -33.02 28.26 9.39
C GLU A 343 -32.07 28.82 8.31
N THR A 344 -30.87 28.25 8.16
CA THR A 344 -29.81 28.85 7.32
C THR A 344 -29.02 27.83 6.50
N MET A 345 -28.59 28.23 5.32
CA MET A 345 -27.54 27.58 4.54
C MET A 345 -26.19 28.24 4.84
N GLU A 346 -25.21 27.44 5.20
CA GLU A 346 -23.83 27.84 5.50
C GLU A 346 -22.86 27.17 4.54
N ILE A 347 -22.00 27.93 3.87
CA ILE A 347 -20.96 27.42 2.97
C ILE A 347 -19.62 27.96 3.46
N VAL A 348 -18.69 27.07 3.82
CA VAL A 348 -17.36 27.46 4.31
C VAL A 348 -16.28 26.79 3.48
N ILE A 349 -15.42 27.60 2.85
CA ILE A 349 -14.32 27.12 2.01
C ILE A 349 -13.00 27.68 2.56
N VAL A 350 -12.11 26.78 2.98
CA VAL A 350 -10.75 27.14 3.43
C VAL A 350 -9.92 27.56 2.21
N ARG A 351 -9.19 28.67 2.32
CA ARG A 351 -8.36 29.19 1.23
C ARG A 351 -7.26 28.21 0.78
N SER A 352 -6.71 27.40 1.69
CA SER A 352 -5.71 26.38 1.34
C SER A 352 -6.26 25.32 0.38
N HIS A 353 -7.56 25.03 0.41
CA HIS A 353 -8.19 24.06 -0.49
C HIS A 353 -8.39 24.61 -1.92
N LEU A 354 -8.35 25.94 -2.08
CA LEU A 354 -8.44 26.61 -3.37
C LEU A 354 -7.07 26.80 -4.03
N GLY A 355 -5.99 26.26 -3.44
CA GLY A 355 -4.63 26.32 -3.99
C GLY A 355 -4.50 25.90 -5.48
N PRO A 356 -5.30 24.95 -6.01
CA PRO A 356 -5.29 24.62 -7.44
C PRO A 356 -5.85 25.71 -8.37
N ILE A 357 -6.62 26.67 -7.85
CA ILE A 357 -7.26 27.76 -8.59
C ILE A 357 -6.48 29.04 -8.29
N LYS A 358 -5.81 29.61 -9.31
CA LYS A 358 -5.04 30.85 -9.13
C LYS A 358 -5.97 32.05 -8.92
N ASP A 359 -5.63 32.88 -7.94
CA ASP A 359 -6.16 34.23 -7.73
C ASP A 359 -7.68 34.35 -7.50
N VAL A 360 -8.25 33.53 -6.62
CA VAL A 360 -9.67 33.62 -6.23
C VAL A 360 -9.93 34.90 -5.41
N VAL A 361 -10.58 35.89 -6.02
CA VAL A 361 -10.89 37.20 -5.41
C VAL A 361 -12.21 37.19 -4.63
N ASN A 362 -13.24 36.56 -5.17
CA ASN A 362 -14.57 36.41 -4.58
C ASN A 362 -15.15 35.03 -4.92
N ILE A 363 -16.11 34.59 -4.10
CA ILE A 363 -16.91 33.39 -4.35
C ILE A 363 -18.37 33.80 -4.21
N THR A 364 -19.17 33.52 -5.22
CA THR A 364 -20.61 33.73 -5.22
C THR A 364 -21.31 32.43 -5.57
N LEU A 365 -22.57 32.30 -5.19
CA LEU A 365 -23.46 31.35 -5.85
C LEU A 365 -23.78 31.85 -7.28
N ARG A 366 -24.69 31.16 -7.97
CA ARG A 366 -25.17 31.58 -9.29
C ARG A 366 -25.77 32.99 -9.26
N ASP A 367 -26.36 33.39 -8.13
CA ASP A 367 -26.77 34.76 -7.84
C ASP A 367 -25.58 35.57 -7.28
N ILE A 368 -25.17 36.63 -7.98
CA ILE A 368 -24.04 37.47 -7.60
C ILE A 368 -24.29 38.25 -6.31
N SER A 369 -25.55 38.46 -5.93
CA SER A 369 -25.90 39.08 -4.65
C SER A 369 -25.60 38.16 -3.46
N CYS A 370 -25.45 36.85 -3.71
CA CYS A 370 -25.10 35.82 -2.75
C CYS A 370 -23.61 35.55 -2.74
N GLN A 371 -22.89 36.59 -2.35
CA GLN A 371 -21.45 36.60 -2.23
C GLN A 371 -21.00 36.17 -0.83
N ALA A 372 -20.02 35.26 -0.78
CA ALA A 372 -19.37 34.86 0.46
C ALA A 372 -18.53 36.02 1.03
N GLU A 373 -18.60 36.19 2.36
CA GLU A 373 -17.69 37.04 3.10
C GLU A 373 -16.27 36.46 3.05
N LYS A 374 -15.29 37.32 2.82
CA LYS A 374 -13.88 36.92 2.73
C LYS A 374 -13.15 37.27 4.02
N ASN A 375 -12.59 36.27 4.68
CA ASN A 375 -11.69 36.44 5.82
C ASN A 375 -10.27 35.96 5.44
N ALA A 376 -9.25 36.21 6.27
CA ALA A 376 -7.86 35.86 6.00
C ALA A 376 -7.65 34.38 5.64
N THR A 377 -8.44 33.48 6.23
CA THR A 377 -8.27 32.03 6.13
C THR A 377 -9.40 31.30 5.38
N HIS A 378 -10.59 31.91 5.25
CA HIS A 378 -11.78 31.25 4.69
C HIS A 378 -12.66 32.20 3.89
N PHE A 379 -13.44 31.64 2.95
CA PHE A 379 -14.64 32.25 2.39
C PHE A 379 -15.85 31.64 3.08
N MET A 380 -16.78 32.47 3.55
CA MET A 380 -17.96 32.03 4.29
C MET A 380 -19.22 32.71 3.74
N LEU A 381 -20.20 31.93 3.31
CA LEU A 381 -21.55 32.41 3.00
C LEU A 381 -22.51 31.84 4.04
N LYS A 382 -23.25 32.72 4.72
CA LYS A 382 -24.36 32.32 5.60
C LYS A 382 -25.61 33.07 5.16
N SER A 383 -26.61 32.33 4.70
CA SER A 383 -27.86 32.89 4.16
C SER A 383 -29.06 32.18 4.79
N PRO A 384 -30.15 32.90 5.14
CA PRO A 384 -31.43 32.26 5.43
C PRO A 384 -31.89 31.37 4.25
N LEU A 385 -32.63 30.29 4.54
CA LEU A 385 -33.16 29.38 3.51
C LEU A 385 -34.20 30.04 2.58
N SER A 386 -34.72 31.22 2.93
CA SER A 386 -35.61 32.03 2.09
C SER A 386 -34.85 32.97 1.13
N HIS A 387 -33.52 32.99 1.19
CA HIS A 387 -32.66 33.86 0.40
C HIS A 387 -31.74 33.04 -0.53
N CYS A 388 -31.02 33.74 -1.41
CA CYS A 388 -30.05 33.16 -2.34
C CYS A 388 -30.59 32.15 -3.35
N GLY A 389 -31.84 32.35 -3.80
CA GLY A 389 -32.46 31.50 -4.80
C GLY A 389 -32.82 30.10 -4.27
N THR A 390 -32.78 29.90 -2.95
CA THR A 390 -33.15 28.63 -2.31
C THR A 390 -34.66 28.54 -2.23
N SER A 391 -35.23 27.43 -2.70
CA SER A 391 -36.64 27.10 -2.54
C SER A 391 -36.80 25.99 -1.51
N LEU A 392 -37.82 26.12 -0.65
CA LEU A 392 -38.15 25.11 0.33
C LEU A 392 -39.16 24.14 -0.28
N GLU A 393 -38.70 22.92 -0.56
CA GLU A 393 -39.56 21.82 -0.96
C GLU A 393 -40.15 21.17 0.31
N GLY A 394 -41.47 20.96 0.34
CA GLY A 394 -42.15 20.40 1.50
C GLY A 394 -41.54 19.06 1.96
N ARG A 395 -41.50 18.84 3.29
CA ARG A 395 -40.79 17.75 4.02
C ARG A 395 -39.32 18.02 4.37
N GLY A 396 -38.95 19.29 4.58
CA GLY A 396 -37.63 19.63 5.12
C GLY A 396 -36.49 19.54 4.10
N TYR A 397 -36.81 19.65 2.81
CA TYR A 397 -35.82 19.69 1.74
C TYR A 397 -35.69 21.13 1.26
N ALA A 398 -34.46 21.61 1.10
CA ALA A 398 -34.15 22.90 0.50
C ALA A 398 -33.41 22.64 -0.81
N ASN A 399 -33.88 23.25 -1.89
CA ASN A 399 -33.31 23.13 -3.21
C ASN A 399 -32.75 24.47 -3.67
N ASN A 400 -31.53 24.46 -4.21
CA ASN A 400 -30.86 25.63 -4.77
C ASN A 400 -30.45 25.30 -6.22
N GLU A 401 -31.45 25.06 -7.05
CA GLU A 401 -31.29 24.90 -8.50
C GLU A 401 -32.24 25.87 -9.21
N VAL A 402 -31.65 26.88 -9.85
CA VAL A 402 -32.16 27.48 -11.09
C VAL A 402 -31.10 27.23 -12.11
#